data_AF-A0A0L1IWI2-F1
#
_entry.id   AF-A0A0L1IWI2-F1
#
_cell.length_a   1.000
_cell.length_b   1.000
_cell.length_c   1.000
_cell.angle_alpha   90.00
_cell.angle_beta   90.00
_cell.angle_gamma   90.00
#
_symmetry.space_group_name_H-M   'P 1'
#
loop_
_entity.id
_entity.type
_entity.pdbx_description
1 polymer ?
#
loop_
_entity_poly.entity_id
_entity_poly.type
_entity_poly.pdbx_seq_one_letter_code
_entity_poly.pdbx_strand_id
1 'polypeptide(L)'
;MIIPSTILLGLLLTILRVPHAGANPNSFARQASHNLPSCGQLMLDAYGTFRTKECESAARLLHMKRGLQDHTGMLPGGSILYLLIEKAPGKQLDSAGFWDLRRRERDKIRQTFKAAWEECVAKGFRPYGDVSGLFWDSSSDKITI
;
A
#
# COMPACT_ATOMS: atom_id res chain seq x y z
N MET A 1 36.02 -5.74 2.75
CA MET A 1 34.83 -5.14 3.39
C MET A 1 33.64 -5.41 2.49
N ILE A 2 32.92 -6.51 2.72
CA ILE A 2 31.77 -6.90 1.92
C ILE A 2 30.56 -6.21 2.53
N ILE A 3 30.04 -5.18 1.87
CA ILE A 3 28.72 -4.63 2.20
C ILE A 3 27.74 -5.72 1.74
N PRO A 4 26.96 -6.37 2.63
CA PRO A 4 25.93 -7.26 2.16
C PRO A 4 24.93 -6.39 1.41
N SER A 5 24.88 -6.56 0.09
CA SER A 5 23.74 -6.10 -0.71
C SER A 5 22.55 -6.94 -0.28
N THR A 6 21.91 -6.55 0.81
CA THR A 6 20.56 -6.98 1.11
C THR A 6 19.72 -6.42 -0.03
N ILE A 7 19.37 -7.27 -1.00
CA ILE A 7 18.40 -6.93 -2.03
C ILE A 7 17.10 -6.65 -1.28
N LEU A 8 16.79 -5.37 -1.06
CA LEU A 8 15.50 -4.98 -0.52
C LEU A 8 14.46 -5.25 -1.59
N LEU A 9 13.74 -6.36 -1.45
CA LEU A 9 12.54 -6.62 -2.24
C LEU A 9 11.50 -5.58 -1.81
N GLY A 10 10.96 -4.86 -2.80
CA GLY A 10 9.96 -3.81 -2.59
C GLY A 10 8.77 -3.99 -3.51
N LEU A 11 7.62 -3.53 -3.05
CA LEU A 11 6.40 -3.38 -3.84
C LEU A 11 6.35 -1.95 -4.39
N LEU A 12 6.21 -1.83 -5.71
CA LEU A 12 5.98 -0.55 -6.37
C LEU A 12 4.49 -0.37 -6.62
N LEU A 13 3.86 0.51 -5.86
CA LEU A 13 2.49 0.92 -6.11
C LEU A 13 2.47 2.20 -6.95
N THR A 14 1.71 2.17 -8.03
CA THR A 14 1.51 3.32 -8.91
C THR A 14 0.06 3.79 -8.82
N ILE A 15 -0.16 5.01 -8.39
CA ILE A 15 -1.48 5.64 -8.30
C ILE A 15 -1.50 6.77 -9.32
N LEU A 16 -2.37 6.65 -10.32
CA LEU A 16 -2.47 7.61 -11.42
C LEU A 16 -3.92 8.05 -11.62
N ARG A 17 -4.10 9.29 -12.04
CA ARG A 17 -5.42 9.77 -12.45
C ARG A 17 -5.74 9.24 -13.85
N VAL A 18 -6.90 8.62 -14.00
CA VAL A 18 -7.42 8.15 -15.29
C VAL A 18 -8.52 9.08 -15.79
N PRO A 19 -8.80 9.10 -17.10
CA PRO A 19 -10.00 9.74 -17.62
C PRO A 19 -11.26 9.15 -16.99
N HIS A 20 -12.30 9.97 -16.81
CA HIS A 20 -13.60 9.47 -16.38
C HIS A 20 -14.16 8.46 -17.40
N ALA A 21 -14.82 7.42 -16.89
CA ALA A 21 -15.44 6.41 -17.75
C ALA A 21 -16.44 7.08 -18.73
N GLY A 22 -16.33 6.74 -20.01
CA GLY A 22 -17.19 7.29 -21.07
C GLY A 22 -16.86 8.73 -21.48
N ALA A 23 -15.80 9.34 -20.94
CA ALA A 23 -15.39 10.67 -21.35
C ALA A 23 -14.94 10.70 -22.81
N ASN A 24 -15.29 11.77 -23.51
CA ASN A 24 -14.78 12.03 -24.86
C ASN A 24 -13.25 12.24 -24.80
N PRO A 25 -12.43 11.57 -25.63
CA PRO A 25 -10.98 11.76 -25.67
C PRO A 25 -10.54 13.23 -25.78
N ASN A 26 -11.29 14.05 -26.52
CA ASN A 26 -11.01 15.48 -26.68
C ASN A 26 -11.15 16.28 -25.36
N SER A 27 -11.82 15.71 -24.36
CA SER A 27 -12.01 16.34 -23.04
C SER A 27 -10.95 15.93 -22.02
N PHE A 28 -10.08 14.97 -22.31
CA PHE A 28 -9.11 14.43 -21.36
C PHE A 28 -8.17 15.52 -20.83
N ALA A 29 -7.67 16.40 -21.70
CA ALA A 29 -6.81 17.52 -21.29
C ALA A 29 -7.45 18.41 -20.20
N ARG A 30 -8.78 18.55 -20.18
CA ARG A 30 -9.52 19.32 -19.16
C ARG A 30 -9.65 18.60 -17.82
N GLN A 31 -9.46 17.28 -17.81
CA GLN A 31 -9.54 16.44 -16.61
C GLN A 31 -8.17 16.31 -15.92
N ALA A 32 -7.09 16.66 -16.63
CA ALA A 32 -5.76 16.75 -16.07
C ALA A 32 -5.77 17.67 -14.85
N SER A 33 -5.21 17.18 -13.76
CA SER A 33 -5.05 17.93 -12.53
C SER A 33 -3.79 17.44 -11.86
N HIS A 34 -3.10 18.37 -11.22
CA HIS A 34 -1.91 18.08 -10.42
C HIS A 34 -2.30 17.50 -9.05
N ASN A 35 -3.57 17.61 -8.67
CA ASN A 35 -4.08 17.04 -7.42
C ASN A 35 -4.18 15.53 -7.53
N LEU A 36 -3.66 14.84 -6.51
CA LEU A 36 -3.78 13.40 -6.39
C LEU A 36 -5.25 12.98 -6.27
N PRO A 37 -5.62 11.81 -6.80
CA PRO A 37 -6.87 11.15 -6.41
C PRO A 37 -6.94 11.01 -4.88
N SER A 38 -8.15 11.04 -4.32
CA SER A 38 -8.36 10.97 -2.86
C SER A 38 -7.67 9.76 -2.22
N CYS A 39 -7.72 8.59 -2.87
CA CYS A 39 -7.02 7.39 -2.43
C CYS A 39 -5.49 7.57 -2.38
N GLY A 40 -4.91 8.27 -3.35
CA GLY A 40 -3.48 8.57 -3.40
C GLY A 40 -3.05 9.54 -2.29
N GLN A 41 -3.88 10.54 -1.99
CA GLN A 41 -3.60 11.46 -0.88
C GLN A 41 -3.70 10.74 0.47
N LEU A 42 -4.77 9.97 0.71
CA LEU A 42 -4.96 9.20 1.95
C LEU A 42 -3.82 8.21 2.20
N MET A 43 -3.40 7.49 1.16
CA MET A 43 -2.30 6.54 1.28
C MET A 43 -0.97 7.25 1.56
N LEU A 44 -0.77 8.42 0.97
CA LEU A 44 0.44 9.18 1.22
C LEU A 44 0.49 9.74 2.64
N ASP A 45 -0.64 10.21 3.16
CA ASP A 45 -0.74 10.68 4.55
C ASP A 45 -0.51 9.51 5.53
N ALA A 46 -1.00 8.32 5.20
CA ALA A 46 -0.74 7.08 5.94
C ALA A 46 0.75 6.75 6.02
N TYR A 47 1.43 6.65 4.87
CA TYR A 47 2.87 6.34 4.86
C TYR A 47 3.73 7.47 5.43
N GLY A 48 3.29 8.73 5.34
CA GLY A 48 3.89 9.85 6.07
C GLY A 48 3.82 9.67 7.59
N THR A 49 2.69 9.15 8.07
CA THR A 49 2.48 8.82 9.49
C THR A 49 3.35 7.64 9.92
N PHE A 50 3.48 6.59 9.10
CA PHE A 50 4.33 5.45 9.40
C PHE A 50 5.82 5.80 9.51
N ARG A 51 6.31 6.68 8.62
CA ARG A 51 7.69 7.15 8.66
C ARG A 51 8.02 7.90 9.95
N THR A 52 7.03 8.51 10.60
CA THR A 52 7.24 9.38 11.77
C THR A 52 6.93 8.71 13.10
N LYS A 53 6.08 7.68 13.13
CA LYS A 53 5.57 7.06 14.37
C LYS A 53 6.02 5.61 14.59
N GLU A 54 6.97 5.12 13.79
CA GLU A 54 7.57 3.79 13.90
C GLU A 54 6.53 2.67 14.08
N CYS A 55 5.55 2.58 13.18
CA CYS A 55 4.53 1.51 13.25
C CYS A 55 5.16 0.17 12.86
N GLU A 56 5.28 -0.77 13.81
CA GLU A 56 5.91 -2.07 13.55
C GLU A 56 5.02 -2.97 12.70
N SER A 57 3.71 -2.82 12.85
CA SER A 57 2.72 -3.62 12.11
C SER A 57 2.43 -3.10 10.70
N ALA A 58 3.08 -2.02 10.25
CA ALA A 58 2.88 -1.46 8.92
C ALA A 58 4.13 -1.64 8.05
N ALA A 59 3.92 -1.95 6.77
CA ALA A 59 5.04 -2.00 5.83
C ALA A 59 5.71 -0.62 5.70
N ARG A 60 7.05 -0.59 5.68
CA ARG A 60 7.78 0.67 5.64
C ARG A 60 7.77 1.29 4.25
N LEU A 61 7.48 2.59 4.15
CA LEU A 61 7.72 3.33 2.92
C LEU A 61 9.23 3.55 2.73
N LEU A 62 9.77 3.02 1.65
CA LEU A 62 11.19 3.16 1.29
C LEU A 62 11.42 4.45 0.49
N HIS A 63 10.54 4.74 -0.46
CA HIS A 63 10.65 5.92 -1.31
C HIS A 63 9.30 6.37 -1.86
N MET A 64 9.20 7.66 -2.19
CA MET A 64 8.04 8.24 -2.87
C MET A 64 8.50 9.17 -3.98
N LYS A 65 7.84 9.09 -5.14
CA LYS A 65 7.94 10.10 -6.20
C LYS A 65 6.56 10.56 -6.64
N ARG A 66 6.34 11.88 -6.63
CA ARG A 66 5.18 12.53 -7.27
C ARG A 66 5.58 13.04 -8.65
N GLY A 67 4.64 13.09 -9.57
CA GLY A 67 4.86 13.66 -10.90
C GLY A 67 3.56 13.89 -11.66
N LEU A 68 3.74 14.24 -12.92
CA LEU A 68 2.67 14.31 -13.92
C LEU A 68 2.91 13.22 -14.96
N GLN A 69 1.82 12.69 -15.51
CA GLN A 69 1.86 11.77 -16.63
C GLN A 69 2.38 12.49 -17.87
N ASP A 70 3.30 11.85 -18.59
CA ASP A 70 3.81 12.33 -19.85
C ASP A 70 2.81 12.07 -21.01
N HIS A 71 3.25 12.33 -22.23
CA HIS A 71 2.45 12.16 -23.44
C HIS A 71 2.06 10.70 -23.73
N THR A 72 2.67 9.72 -23.06
CA THR A 72 2.36 8.29 -23.17
C THR A 72 1.39 7.81 -22.09
N GLY A 73 1.15 8.63 -21.06
CA GLY A 73 0.24 8.30 -19.98
C GLY A 73 -1.23 8.28 -20.42
N MET A 74 -2.07 7.62 -19.62
CA MET A 74 -3.52 7.54 -19.87
C MET A 74 -4.21 8.91 -19.85
N LEU A 75 -3.63 9.85 -19.10
CA LEU A 75 -4.10 11.22 -19.00
C LEU A 75 -2.89 12.17 -18.93
N PRO A 76 -2.30 12.59 -20.07
CA PRO A 76 -1.16 13.49 -20.09
C PRO A 76 -1.43 14.77 -19.26
N GLY A 77 -0.47 15.14 -18.40
CA GLY A 77 -0.61 16.24 -17.43
C GLY A 77 -1.42 15.88 -16.17
N GLY A 78 -2.03 14.70 -16.10
CA GLY A 78 -2.67 14.19 -14.89
C GLY A 78 -1.65 13.74 -13.85
N SER A 79 -1.99 13.85 -12.57
CA SER A 79 -1.11 13.43 -11.47
C SER A 79 -0.75 11.93 -11.52
N ILE A 80 0.48 11.61 -11.13
CA ILE A 80 0.95 10.25 -10.86
C ILE A 80 1.79 10.22 -9.57
N LEU A 81 1.62 9.16 -8.79
CA LEU A 81 2.31 8.91 -7.53
C LEU A 81 2.90 7.50 -7.55
N TYR A 82 4.19 7.41 -7.28
CA TYR A 82 4.92 6.16 -7.08
C TYR A 82 5.26 6.03 -5.60
N LEU A 83 4.88 4.89 -5.02
CA LEU A 83 5.26 4.50 -3.66
C LEU A 83 6.06 3.21 -3.75
N LEU A 84 7.31 3.25 -3.28
CA LEU A 84 8.13 2.07 -3.08
C LEU A 84 8.03 1.67 -1.62
N ILE A 85 7.38 0.54 -1.37
CA ILE A 85 7.08 0.02 -0.05
C ILE A 85 7.90 -1.24 0.17
N GLU A 86 8.40 -1.44 1.38
CA GLU A 86 9.10 -2.65 1.76
C GLU A 86 8.20 -3.88 1.59
N LYS A 87 8.72 -4.94 0.98
CA LYS A 87 7.98 -6.20 0.94
C LYS A 87 8.00 -6.81 2.35
N ALA A 88 6.84 -6.85 2.99
CA ALA A 88 6.69 -7.46 4.30
C ALA A 88 7.08 -8.95 4.28
N PRO A 89 7.63 -9.48 5.38
CA PRO A 89 7.94 -10.90 5.51
C PRO A 89 6.67 -11.75 5.49
N GLY A 90 6.83 -13.05 5.23
CA GLY A 90 5.74 -14.01 5.22
C GLY A 90 4.97 -14.11 3.91
N LYS A 91 3.76 -14.67 3.99
CA LYS A 91 2.88 -14.93 2.86
C LYS A 91 1.81 -13.84 2.78
N GLN A 92 1.68 -13.21 1.61
CA GLN A 92 0.52 -12.36 1.32
C GLN A 92 -0.74 -13.23 1.39
N LEU A 93 -1.70 -12.84 2.22
CA LEU A 93 -2.95 -13.54 2.33
C LEU A 93 -3.82 -13.24 1.11
N ASP A 94 -4.70 -14.16 0.79
CA ASP A 94 -5.79 -13.96 -0.15
C ASP A 94 -7.05 -14.61 0.45
N SER A 95 -8.23 -14.27 -0.08
CA SER A 95 -9.48 -14.75 0.51
C SER A 95 -9.55 -16.28 0.50
N ALA A 96 -9.28 -16.92 -0.64
CA ALA A 96 -9.38 -18.37 -0.76
C ALA A 96 -8.37 -19.07 0.17
N GLY A 97 -7.11 -18.67 0.09
CA GLY A 97 -6.02 -19.20 0.90
C GLY A 97 -6.24 -18.99 2.40
N PHE A 98 -6.82 -17.87 2.82
CA PHE A 98 -7.16 -17.63 4.23
C PHE A 98 -8.26 -18.58 4.71
N TRP A 99 -9.31 -18.79 3.91
CA TRP A 99 -10.42 -19.66 4.30
C TRP A 99 -10.04 -21.15 4.29
N ASP A 100 -9.07 -21.56 3.47
CA ASP A 100 -8.54 -22.91 3.44
C ASP A 100 -7.70 -23.28 4.69
N LEU A 101 -7.23 -22.29 5.45
CA LEU A 101 -6.49 -22.53 6.69
C LEU A 101 -7.37 -23.20 7.77
N ARG A 102 -6.75 -23.96 8.66
CA ARG A 102 -7.45 -24.53 9.82
C ARG A 102 -8.01 -23.43 10.72
N ARG A 103 -9.13 -23.69 11.39
CA ARG A 103 -9.80 -22.72 12.27
C ARG A 103 -8.85 -22.05 13.27
N ARG A 104 -8.02 -22.85 13.94
CA ARG A 104 -7.03 -22.38 14.91
C ARG A 104 -6.05 -21.36 14.33
N GLU A 105 -5.61 -21.57 13.09
CA GLU A 105 -4.68 -20.68 12.42
C GLU A 105 -5.35 -19.38 11.98
N ARG A 106 -6.58 -19.47 11.46
CA ARG A 106 -7.40 -18.27 11.15
C ARG A 106 -7.66 -17.42 12.39
N ASP A 107 -7.93 -18.05 13.54
CA ASP A 107 -8.18 -17.34 14.79
C ASP A 107 -6.90 -16.65 15.30
N LYS A 108 -5.74 -17.28 15.12
CA LYS A 108 -4.44 -16.65 15.38
C LYS A 108 -4.21 -15.42 14.51
N ILE A 109 -4.38 -15.55 13.19
CA ILE A 109 -4.26 -14.45 12.24
C ILE A 109 -5.20 -13.29 12.62
N ARG A 110 -6.46 -13.57 12.97
CA ARG A 110 -7.42 -12.55 13.38
C ARG A 110 -6.98 -11.81 14.66
N GLN A 111 -6.45 -12.53 15.64
CA GLN A 111 -5.95 -11.92 16.87
C GLN A 111 -4.74 -11.03 16.60
N THR A 112 -3.78 -11.49 15.81
CA THR A 112 -2.62 -10.67 15.43
C THR A 112 -3.04 -9.47 14.59
N PHE A 113 -3.99 -9.65 13.66
CA PHE A 113 -4.55 -8.56 12.85
C PHE A 113 -5.22 -7.50 13.72
N LYS A 114 -6.00 -7.91 14.73
CA LYS A 114 -6.62 -6.98 15.67
C LYS A 114 -5.55 -6.12 16.37
N ALA A 115 -4.51 -6.75 16.91
CA ALA A 115 -3.44 -6.02 17.61
C ALA A 115 -2.70 -5.04 16.67
N ALA A 116 -2.36 -5.51 15.47
CA ALA A 116 -1.73 -4.69 14.43
C ALA A 116 -2.60 -3.50 14.02
N TRP A 117 -3.90 -3.73 13.82
CA TRP A 117 -4.86 -2.68 13.50
C TRP A 117 -4.99 -1.65 14.62
N GLU A 118 -5.07 -2.10 15.87
CA GLU A 118 -5.14 -1.22 17.05
C GLU A 118 -3.88 -0.34 17.17
N GLU A 119 -2.69 -0.91 16.89
CA GLU A 119 -1.44 -0.14 16.84
C GLU A 119 -1.49 0.95 15.76
N CYS A 120 -1.89 0.60 14.53
CA CYS A 120 -2.05 1.56 13.44
C CYS A 120 -2.99 2.70 13.84
N VAL A 121 -4.16 2.37 14.41
CA VAL A 121 -5.17 3.35 14.82
C VAL A 121 -4.65 4.25 15.93
N ALA A 122 -3.96 3.70 16.93
CA ALA A 122 -3.32 4.48 17.99
C ALA A 122 -2.26 5.44 17.43
N LYS A 123 -1.59 5.06 16.34
CA LYS A 123 -0.66 5.91 15.59
C LYS A 123 -1.36 6.88 14.63
N GLY A 124 -2.69 6.91 14.60
CA GLY A 124 -3.48 7.87 13.81
C GLY A 124 -3.66 7.46 12.35
N PHE A 125 -3.37 6.20 12.01
CA PHE A 125 -3.69 5.62 10.71
C PHE A 125 -4.79 4.59 10.87
N ARG A 126 -5.87 4.73 10.11
CA ARG A 126 -6.90 3.70 10.02
C ARG A 126 -6.67 2.90 8.74
N PRO A 127 -6.21 1.64 8.82
CA PRO A 127 -6.03 0.85 7.61
C PRO A 127 -7.34 0.70 6.84
N TYR A 128 -7.25 0.55 5.53
CA TYR A 128 -8.40 0.32 4.68
C TYR A 128 -8.01 -0.68 3.60
N GLY A 129 -8.85 -1.68 3.40
CA GLY A 129 -8.59 -2.75 2.44
C GLY A 129 -9.22 -4.06 2.88
N ASP A 130 -8.90 -5.11 2.13
CA ASP A 130 -9.30 -6.48 2.42
C ASP A 130 -8.08 -7.32 2.83
N VAL A 131 -8.28 -8.63 2.94
CA VAL A 131 -7.25 -9.60 3.33
C VAL A 131 -6.03 -9.60 2.40
N SER A 132 -6.15 -9.13 1.16
CA SER A 132 -5.05 -9.11 0.18
C SER A 132 -3.97 -8.08 0.51
N GLY A 133 -4.27 -7.09 1.36
CA GLY A 133 -3.26 -6.17 1.88
C GLY A 133 -2.39 -6.75 2.99
N LEU A 134 -2.74 -7.91 3.53
CA LEU A 134 -2.13 -8.46 4.73
C LEU A 134 -1.02 -9.48 4.41
N PHE A 135 0.08 -9.39 5.13
CA PHE A 135 1.19 -10.34 5.06
C PHE A 135 1.30 -11.08 6.38
N TRP A 136 1.11 -12.40 6.36
CA TRP A 136 1.20 -13.26 7.54
C TRP A 136 2.54 -13.98 7.57
N ASP A 137 3.33 -13.73 8.61
CA ASP A 137 4.56 -14.46 8.90
C ASP A 137 4.32 -15.43 10.06
N SER A 138 4.09 -16.70 9.71
CA SER A 138 3.88 -17.78 10.68
C SER A 138 5.11 -18.10 11.52
N SER A 139 6.31 -17.67 11.11
CA SER A 139 7.54 -17.93 11.87
C SER A 139 7.70 -16.98 13.06
N SER A 140 7.23 -15.74 12.91
CA SER A 140 7.28 -14.70 13.93
C SER A 140 5.92 -14.40 14.56
N ASP A 141 4.86 -15.04 14.08
CA ASP A 141 3.46 -14.79 14.45
C ASP A 141 3.03 -13.34 14.29
N LYS A 142 3.63 -12.65 13.32
CA LYS A 142 3.35 -11.26 13.00
C LYS A 142 2.51 -11.14 11.73
N ILE A 143 1.68 -10.11 11.73
CA ILE A 143 0.98 -9.68 10.54
C ILE A 143 1.40 -8.25 10.22
N THR A 144 1.67 -8.00 8.95
CA THR A 144 1.95 -6.66 8.44
C THR A 144 0.77 -6.19 7.59
N ILE A 145 0.40 -4.94 7.81
CA ILE A 145 -0.66 -4.18 7.14
C ILE A 145 -0.05 -3.22 6.12
#